data_AF-A0A2R2WC79-F1
#
_entry.id   AF-A0A2R2WC79-F1
#
_cell.length_a   1.000
_cell.length_b   1.000
_cell.length_c   1.000
_cell.angle_alpha   90.00
_cell.angle_beta   90.00
_cell.angle_gamma   90.00
#
_symmetry.space_group_name_H-M   'P 1'
#
loop_
_entity.id
_entity.type
_entity.pdbx_description
1 polymer ?
#
loop_
_entity_poly.entity_id
_entity_poly.type
_entity_poly.pdbx_seq_one_letter_code
_entity_poly.pdbx_strand_id
1 'polypeptide(L)'
;MRRGGSKRVGVVVATLAAMTLVAGCSAGGSGTGSLGETSIGQGTPRPSAATSGVVAIAPASGSVVGGQSVTLTGTGLTGVDRVTFDGVAASRVTVAGSTRVTAVVPQAVDFQPATAVVKVFRGSTEVRAASADGLSYGWTVTTGVDREMQYAFAHWRTASYNPAYYDFNAVGGDCQNFVSQSLAAAGLPQTDDWFYRSQSAHSESWGYAPTFDDHLEDTPSLGFTKRTDAQRSQLRIGDLAYFDWNHNGVPDHVMIVSGVSTVDGKTTVKLVGHNLDADYRDLDVAITKDHPGSTVWFYTLPASLR
;
A
#
# COMPACT_ATOMS: atom_id res chain seq x y z
N MET A 1 24.53 -50.73 28.16
CA MET A 1 25.71 -50.17 28.86
C MET A 1 25.86 -48.69 28.48
N ARG A 2 26.13 -47.88 29.51
CA ARG A 2 26.59 -46.47 29.57
C ARG A 2 25.67 -45.30 29.16
N ARG A 3 25.53 -44.42 30.16
CA ARG A 3 24.84 -43.14 30.30
C ARG A 3 25.73 -41.94 29.92
N GLY A 4 25.10 -40.79 29.68
CA GLY A 4 25.61 -39.43 29.94
C GLY A 4 24.80 -38.42 29.09
N GLY A 5 24.10 -37.39 29.57
CA GLY A 5 24.05 -36.73 30.88
C GLY A 5 24.75 -35.37 30.85
N SER A 6 24.07 -34.29 30.45
CA SER A 6 24.52 -32.91 30.67
C SER A 6 23.36 -31.99 31.02
N LYS A 7 23.41 -31.43 32.24
CA LYS A 7 22.43 -30.51 32.83
C LYS A 7 22.65 -29.07 32.34
N ARG A 8 21.58 -28.31 32.16
CA ARG A 8 21.60 -26.85 31.95
C ARG A 8 21.60 -26.12 33.31
N VAL A 9 22.46 -25.11 33.42
CA VAL A 9 22.58 -24.20 34.58
C VAL A 9 21.71 -22.97 34.32
N GLY A 10 20.94 -22.55 35.33
CA GLY A 10 20.13 -21.33 35.30
C GLY A 10 20.91 -20.10 35.76
N VAL A 11 20.48 -18.93 35.30
CA VAL A 11 20.89 -17.63 35.84
C VAL A 11 19.63 -16.83 36.15
N VAL A 12 19.50 -16.45 37.42
CA VAL A 12 18.47 -15.57 37.98
C VAL A 12 18.98 -14.14 37.89
N VAL A 13 18.16 -13.21 37.38
CA VAL A 13 18.43 -11.76 37.40
C VAL A 13 17.50 -11.12 38.41
N ALA A 14 18.07 -10.45 39.41
CA ALA A 14 17.36 -9.58 40.34
C ALA A 14 18.27 -8.38 40.67
N THR A 15 17.80 -7.16 40.44
CA THR A 15 18.31 -5.96 41.12
C THR A 15 17.22 -4.91 41.28
N LEU A 16 17.24 -4.32 42.48
CA LEU A 16 16.25 -3.50 43.16
C LEU A 16 16.15 -2.05 42.65
N ALA A 17 15.00 -1.43 42.92
CA ALA A 17 14.78 0.01 42.99
C ALA A 17 14.81 0.51 44.46
N ALA A 18 15.30 1.73 44.72
CA ALA A 18 14.73 2.69 45.70
C ALA A 18 15.49 4.05 45.80
N MET A 19 14.67 5.11 45.73
CA MET A 19 14.72 6.52 46.16
C MET A 19 15.85 7.09 47.06
N THR A 20 16.08 8.41 46.91
CA THR A 20 15.91 9.41 48.01
C THR A 20 15.89 10.86 47.49
N LEU A 21 14.92 11.66 47.98
CA LEU A 21 14.86 13.14 47.94
C LEU A 21 15.50 13.69 49.22
N VAL A 22 16.19 14.85 49.15
CA VAL A 22 16.36 15.77 50.28
C VAL A 22 16.32 17.23 49.78
N ALA A 23 15.46 18.03 50.41
CA ALA A 23 15.37 19.48 50.28
C ALA A 23 16.19 20.17 51.39
N GLY A 24 16.68 21.38 51.14
CA GLY A 24 17.31 22.24 52.15
C GLY A 24 17.23 23.72 51.80
N CYS A 25 16.57 24.50 52.64
CA CYS A 25 16.57 25.96 52.67
C CYS A 25 17.50 26.45 53.81
N SER A 26 18.19 27.59 53.64
CA SER A 26 18.47 28.60 54.70
C SER A 26 19.19 29.84 54.12
N ALA A 27 18.98 30.98 54.78
CA ALA A 27 19.08 32.36 54.29
C ALA A 27 20.40 33.09 54.62
N GLY A 28 20.57 34.28 54.00
CA GLY A 28 21.17 35.46 54.66
C GLY A 28 22.29 36.18 53.90
N GLY A 29 22.15 37.49 53.68
CA GLY A 29 23.28 38.39 53.41
C GLY A 29 22.98 39.61 52.52
N SER A 30 22.54 40.71 53.13
CA SER A 30 22.46 42.03 52.49
C SER A 30 23.85 42.63 52.26
N GLY A 31 24.09 43.19 51.07
CA GLY A 31 25.28 43.97 50.76
C GLY A 31 25.01 44.96 49.64
N THR A 32 24.82 46.23 50.01
CA THR A 32 24.73 47.38 49.11
C THR A 32 26.09 47.70 48.51
N GLY A 33 26.19 47.72 47.18
CA GLY A 33 27.37 48.17 46.45
C GLY A 33 26.97 48.64 45.06
N SER A 34 26.67 49.93 44.93
CA SER A 34 26.47 50.63 43.66
C SER A 34 27.83 50.87 43.01
N LEU A 35 28.11 50.25 41.86
CA LEU A 35 29.10 50.73 40.88
C LEU A 35 28.68 50.30 39.46
N GLY A 36 28.47 51.31 38.60
CA GLY A 36 28.82 51.25 37.17
C GLY A 36 27.85 50.53 36.23
N GLU A 37 27.03 51.32 35.52
CA GLU A 37 26.49 50.94 34.23
C GLU A 37 27.60 50.44 33.30
N THR A 38 27.43 49.23 32.76
CA THR A 38 27.92 48.91 31.43
C THR A 38 26.79 48.15 30.75
N SER A 39 25.93 48.90 30.04
CA SER A 39 24.94 48.29 29.16
C SER A 39 25.68 47.58 28.02
N ILE A 40 25.93 46.29 28.19
CA ILE A 40 26.18 45.43 27.04
C ILE A 40 24.85 45.41 26.29
N GLY A 41 24.81 46.09 25.15
CA GLY A 41 23.61 46.21 24.33
C GLY A 41 22.98 44.83 24.18
N GLN A 42 21.74 44.69 24.65
CA GLN A 42 20.89 43.57 24.27
C GLN A 42 20.75 43.64 22.76
N GLY A 43 21.62 42.92 22.06
CA GLY A 43 21.43 42.63 20.65
C GLY A 43 20.02 42.07 20.54
N THR A 44 19.16 42.80 19.83
CA THR A 44 17.85 42.31 19.45
C THR A 44 18.04 40.89 18.93
N PRO A 45 17.29 39.88 19.43
CA PRO A 45 17.36 38.55 18.86
C PRO A 45 17.12 38.72 17.37
N ARG A 46 18.16 38.47 16.55
CA ARG A 46 18.01 38.47 15.10
C ARG A 46 16.86 37.51 14.82
N PRO A 47 15.75 37.94 14.19
CA PRO A 47 14.69 37.01 13.86
C PRO A 47 15.33 35.89 13.06
N SER A 48 15.28 34.67 13.60
CA SER A 48 15.70 33.47 12.89
C SER A 48 14.92 33.49 11.58
N ALA A 49 15.63 33.67 10.46
CA ALA A 49 14.99 33.70 9.16
C ALA A 49 14.18 32.41 9.04
N ALA A 50 12.86 32.51 8.94
CA ALA A 50 12.00 31.34 8.79
C ALA A 50 12.55 30.53 7.60
N THR A 51 13.03 29.33 7.88
CA THR A 51 13.69 28.50 6.88
C THR A 51 12.67 28.19 5.78
N SER A 52 12.96 28.68 4.57
CA SER A 52 12.17 28.36 3.37
C SER A 52 12.25 26.85 3.15
N GLY A 53 11.11 26.18 3.13
CA GLY A 53 11.09 24.73 3.05
C GLY A 53 9.74 24.10 3.33
N VAL A 54 9.69 22.78 3.14
CA VAL A 54 8.49 21.98 3.41
C VAL A 54 8.50 21.58 4.88
N VAL A 55 7.40 21.86 5.59
CA VAL A 55 7.29 21.69 7.04
C VAL A 55 6.53 20.42 7.38
N ALA A 56 5.42 20.14 6.69
CA ALA A 56 4.56 19.02 7.02
C ALA A 56 3.89 18.43 5.78
N ILE A 57 3.42 17.18 5.94
CA ILE A 57 2.60 16.43 5.00
C ILE A 57 1.36 15.92 5.72
N ALA A 58 0.19 16.06 5.10
CA ALA A 58 -1.08 15.58 5.66
C ALA A 58 -2.02 15.06 4.56
N PRO A 59 -2.65 13.88 4.73
CA PRO A 59 -2.33 12.88 5.75
C PRO A 59 -0.89 12.33 5.60
N ALA A 60 -0.29 11.88 6.72
CA ALA A 60 1.08 11.35 6.74
C ALA A 60 1.15 9.83 6.49
N SER A 61 0.02 9.19 6.23
CA SER A 61 -0.08 7.80 5.83
C SER A 61 -1.33 7.55 4.99
N GLY A 62 -1.40 6.40 4.34
CA GLY A 62 -2.54 5.95 3.55
C GLY A 62 -2.31 4.57 2.97
N SER A 63 -3.18 4.18 2.03
CA SER A 63 -3.24 2.81 1.53
C SER A 63 -2.03 2.47 0.65
N VAL A 64 -1.59 1.21 0.69
CA VAL A 64 -0.50 0.67 -0.15
C VAL A 64 -0.79 0.76 -1.65
N VAL A 65 -2.07 0.83 -2.04
CA VAL A 65 -2.49 1.02 -3.44
C VAL A 65 -2.18 2.43 -3.95
N GLY A 66 -2.02 3.42 -3.06
CA GLY A 66 -1.79 4.81 -3.44
C GLY A 66 -3.02 5.50 -4.03
N GLY A 67 -2.80 6.60 -4.75
CA GLY A 67 -3.85 7.41 -5.38
C GLY A 67 -4.49 8.47 -4.47
N GLN A 68 -4.17 8.48 -3.17
CA GLN A 68 -4.64 9.51 -2.24
C GLN A 68 -3.92 10.84 -2.50
N SER A 69 -4.64 11.94 -2.35
CA SER A 69 -4.03 13.27 -2.35
C SER A 69 -3.50 13.60 -0.96
N VAL A 70 -2.25 14.02 -0.89
CA VAL A 70 -1.64 14.64 0.29
C VAL A 70 -1.44 16.13 0.07
N THR A 71 -1.44 16.90 1.15
CA THR A 71 -1.08 18.32 1.16
C THR A 71 0.26 18.49 1.88
N LEU A 72 1.22 19.06 1.17
CA LEU A 72 2.48 19.52 1.73
C LEU A 72 2.35 21.01 2.09
N THR A 73 2.68 21.37 3.32
CA THR A 73 2.66 22.76 3.81
C THR A 73 4.07 23.24 4.11
N GLY A 74 4.32 24.53 3.89
CA GLY A 74 5.64 25.11 4.08
C GLY A 74 5.70 26.57 3.68
N THR A 75 6.90 27.02 3.30
CA THR A 75 7.15 28.36 2.77
C THR A 75 8.05 28.28 1.54
N GLY A 76 7.88 29.22 0.60
CA GLY A 76 8.68 29.27 -0.63
C GLY A 76 8.42 28.14 -1.63
N LEU A 77 7.23 27.53 -1.59
CA LEU A 77 6.86 26.36 -2.40
C LEU A 77 6.43 26.70 -3.84
N THR A 78 6.55 27.96 -4.27
CA THR A 78 6.29 28.32 -5.67
C THR A 78 7.26 27.59 -6.60
N GLY A 79 6.78 27.16 -7.77
CA GLY A 79 7.61 26.48 -8.77
C GLY A 79 8.05 25.05 -8.41
N VAL A 80 7.46 24.44 -7.37
CA VAL A 80 7.58 22.98 -7.18
C VAL A 80 6.96 22.28 -8.39
N ASP A 81 7.68 21.32 -8.96
CA ASP A 81 7.24 20.57 -10.15
C ASP A 81 7.18 19.06 -9.91
N ARG A 82 7.86 18.56 -8.88
CA ARG A 82 7.90 17.13 -8.56
C ARG A 82 7.94 16.88 -7.06
N VAL A 83 7.19 15.87 -6.64
CA VAL A 83 7.25 15.27 -5.30
C VAL A 83 7.53 13.78 -5.49
N THR A 84 8.39 13.20 -4.67
CA THR A 84 8.70 11.77 -4.72
C THR A 84 8.50 11.12 -3.36
N PHE A 85 8.06 9.87 -3.37
CA PHE A 85 7.89 9.00 -2.21
C PHE A 85 8.83 7.81 -2.40
N ASP A 86 9.89 7.75 -1.59
CA ASP A 86 10.98 6.78 -1.72
C ASP A 86 11.56 6.70 -3.15
N GLY A 87 11.71 7.86 -3.79
CA GLY A 87 12.19 7.99 -5.16
C GLY A 87 11.12 7.81 -6.25
N VAL A 88 9.95 7.25 -5.94
CA VAL A 88 8.85 7.12 -6.90
C VAL A 88 8.11 8.45 -7.03
N ALA A 89 7.93 8.95 -8.25
CA ALA A 89 7.25 10.23 -8.48
C ALA A 89 5.75 10.16 -8.18
N ALA A 90 5.23 11.22 -7.56
CA ALA A 90 3.79 11.46 -7.46
C ALA A 90 3.17 11.56 -8.85
N SER A 91 1.98 10.98 -9.03
CA SER A 91 1.31 10.96 -10.35
C SER A 91 0.71 12.31 -10.75
N ARG A 92 0.53 13.21 -9.77
CA ARG A 92 0.11 14.60 -9.98
C ARG A 92 0.69 15.48 -8.87
N VAL A 93 1.12 16.69 -9.25
CA VAL A 93 1.56 17.73 -8.32
C VAL A 93 0.85 19.03 -8.71
N THR A 94 0.20 19.68 -7.75
CA THR A 94 -0.49 20.96 -7.95
C THR A 94 0.00 21.98 -6.93
N VAL A 95 0.57 23.09 -7.39
CA VAL A 95 1.03 24.18 -6.52
C VAL A 95 -0.15 25.12 -6.24
N ALA A 96 -0.48 25.31 -4.96
CA ALA A 96 -1.58 26.17 -4.50
C ALA A 96 -1.03 27.38 -3.73
N GLY A 97 -0.09 28.10 -4.35
CA GLY A 97 0.59 29.25 -3.76
C GLY A 97 1.93 28.91 -3.10
N SER A 98 2.53 29.89 -2.42
CA SER A 98 3.88 29.76 -1.85
C SER A 98 3.95 28.90 -0.58
N THR A 99 2.82 28.45 -0.04
CA THR A 99 2.75 27.72 1.24
C THR A 99 2.09 26.36 1.16
N ARG A 100 1.55 25.97 0.00
CA ARG A 100 0.81 24.70 -0.18
C ARG A 100 1.09 24.07 -1.53
N VAL A 101 1.33 22.77 -1.51
CA VAL A 101 1.41 21.89 -2.69
C VAL A 101 0.55 20.67 -2.40
N THR A 102 -0.26 20.22 -3.35
CA THR A 102 -0.91 18.91 -3.29
C THR A 102 -0.18 17.93 -4.19
N ALA A 103 -0.07 16.68 -3.76
CA ALA A 103 0.53 15.60 -4.53
C ALA A 103 -0.32 14.33 -4.42
N VAL A 104 -0.39 13.56 -5.51
CA VAL A 104 -1.07 12.25 -5.51
C VAL A 104 -0.02 11.16 -5.28
N VAL A 105 -0.18 10.43 -4.17
CA VAL A 105 0.77 9.42 -3.70
C VAL A 105 0.82 8.24 -4.69
N PRO A 106 2.00 7.76 -5.10
CA PRO A 106 2.10 6.56 -5.92
C PRO A 106 1.81 5.30 -5.10
N GLN A 107 1.59 4.17 -5.78
CA GLN A 107 1.49 2.88 -5.10
C GLN A 107 2.81 2.51 -4.40
N ALA A 108 2.71 1.77 -3.30
CA ALA A 108 3.87 1.17 -2.66
C ALA A 108 4.49 0.09 -3.56
N VAL A 109 5.79 -0.15 -3.42
CA VAL A 109 6.47 -1.26 -4.09
C VAL A 109 5.80 -2.58 -3.69
N ASP A 110 5.36 -3.34 -4.69
CA ASP A 110 4.70 -4.65 -4.54
C ASP A 110 3.53 -4.63 -3.54
N PHE A 111 2.87 -3.47 -3.38
CA PHE A 111 1.78 -3.24 -2.43
C PHE A 111 2.12 -3.59 -0.97
N GLN A 112 3.41 -3.55 -0.61
CA GLN A 112 3.85 -3.83 0.76
C GLN A 112 3.90 -2.55 1.63
N PRO A 113 3.54 -2.65 2.92
CA PRO A 113 3.69 -1.53 3.85
C PRO A 113 5.15 -1.08 3.97
N ALA A 114 5.34 0.24 3.96
CA ALA A 114 6.66 0.83 4.08
C ALA A 114 6.55 2.29 4.55
N THR A 115 7.65 2.83 5.06
CA THR A 115 7.79 4.27 5.31
C THR A 115 8.60 4.89 4.19
N ALA A 116 7.96 5.73 3.39
CA ALA A 116 8.58 6.44 2.28
C ALA A 116 9.31 7.69 2.78
N VAL A 117 10.52 7.94 2.28
CA VAL A 117 11.15 9.27 2.38
C VAL A 117 10.49 10.19 1.35
N VAL A 118 9.94 11.32 1.79
CA VAL A 118 9.28 12.29 0.92
C VAL A 118 10.24 13.41 0.56
N LYS A 119 10.41 13.66 -0.75
CA LYS A 119 11.24 14.75 -1.27
C LYS A 119 10.46 15.61 -2.24
N VAL A 120 10.78 16.90 -2.25
CA VAL A 120 10.12 17.92 -3.09
C VAL A 120 11.18 18.61 -3.93
N PHE A 121 10.88 18.86 -5.20
CA PHE A 121 11.84 19.40 -6.15
C PHE A 121 11.29 20.63 -6.90
N ARG A 122 12.23 21.51 -7.25
CA ARG A 122 12.10 22.54 -8.28
C ARG A 122 13.19 22.26 -9.32
N GLY A 123 12.81 21.71 -10.47
CA GLY A 123 13.74 21.18 -11.45
C GLY A 123 14.64 20.11 -10.82
N SER A 124 15.95 20.32 -10.87
CA SER A 124 16.94 19.41 -10.28
C SER A 124 17.26 19.71 -8.81
N THR A 125 16.70 20.76 -8.22
CA THR A 125 17.01 21.20 -6.86
C THR A 125 15.96 20.69 -5.86
N GLU A 126 16.41 20.00 -4.83
CA GLU A 126 15.56 19.60 -3.71
C GLU A 126 15.18 20.83 -2.85
N VAL A 127 13.89 21.02 -2.61
CA VAL A 127 13.36 21.98 -1.65
C VAL A 127 13.51 21.36 -0.27
N ARG A 128 14.38 21.94 0.56
CA ARG A 128 14.71 21.39 1.88
C ARG A 128 13.47 21.21 2.75
N ALA A 129 13.42 20.09 3.47
CA ALA A 129 12.53 19.94 4.61
C ALA A 129 12.97 20.86 5.75
N ALA A 130 12.01 21.38 6.53
CA ALA A 130 12.28 22.21 7.69
C ALA A 130 12.77 21.38 8.90
N SER A 131 12.41 20.09 8.96
CA SER A 131 12.90 19.14 9.96
C SER A 131 14.23 18.51 9.54
N ALA A 132 15.13 18.30 10.50
CA ALA A 132 16.36 17.52 10.30
C ALA A 132 16.08 16.04 10.01
N ASP A 133 14.95 15.51 10.50
CA ASP A 133 14.52 14.12 10.27
C ASP A 133 13.89 13.92 8.88
N GLY A 134 13.72 14.99 8.11
CA GLY A 134 13.07 14.96 6.80
C GLY A 134 11.55 14.83 6.88
N LEU A 135 10.94 14.54 5.73
CA LEU A 135 9.51 14.23 5.60
C LEU A 135 9.35 12.76 5.29
N SER A 136 8.33 12.14 5.87
CA SER A 136 7.99 10.74 5.63
C SER A 136 6.51 10.55 5.37
N TYR A 137 6.19 9.44 4.73
CA TYR A 137 4.82 9.00 4.49
C TYR A 137 4.72 7.49 4.72
N GLY A 138 3.74 7.03 5.49
CA GLY A 138 3.50 5.61 5.72
C GLY A 138 2.54 5.02 4.70
N TRP A 139 2.99 4.10 3.86
CA TRP A 139 2.10 3.16 3.18
C TRP A 139 1.68 2.07 4.16
N THR A 140 0.38 1.89 4.31
CA THR A 140 -0.25 1.03 5.32
C THR A 140 -1.36 0.21 4.69
N VAL A 141 -1.63 -0.97 5.25
CA VAL A 141 -2.81 -1.77 4.87
C VAL A 141 -4.01 -1.22 5.65
N THR A 142 -4.97 -0.68 4.92
CA THR A 142 -6.15 0.00 5.48
C THR A 142 -7.48 -0.57 4.96
N THR A 143 -7.50 -1.12 3.76
CA THR A 143 -8.70 -1.59 3.06
C THR A 143 -8.62 -3.09 2.76
N GLY A 144 -9.71 -3.67 2.22
CA GLY A 144 -9.69 -5.02 1.69
C GLY A 144 -8.82 -5.15 0.45
N VAL A 145 -8.90 -4.19 -0.48
CA VAL A 145 -8.04 -4.16 -1.68
C VAL A 145 -6.56 -4.06 -1.31
N ASP A 146 -6.21 -3.36 -0.23
CA ASP A 146 -4.82 -3.35 0.26
C ASP A 146 -4.35 -4.76 0.64
N ARG A 147 -5.19 -5.52 1.36
CA ARG A 147 -4.88 -6.90 1.75
C ARG A 147 -4.86 -7.85 0.55
N GLU A 148 -5.78 -7.67 -0.39
CA GLU A 148 -5.83 -8.42 -1.63
C GLU A 148 -4.52 -8.25 -2.41
N MET A 149 -4.08 -7.01 -2.62
CA MET A 149 -2.87 -6.72 -3.39
C MET A 149 -1.61 -7.12 -2.64
N GLN A 150 -1.57 -6.92 -1.32
CA GLN A 150 -0.47 -7.42 -0.51
C GLN A 150 -0.32 -8.94 -0.64
N TYR A 151 -1.44 -9.68 -0.61
CA TYR A 151 -1.46 -11.12 -0.78
C TYR A 151 -1.02 -11.54 -2.18
N ALA A 152 -1.65 -10.96 -3.20
CA ALA A 152 -1.38 -11.27 -4.59
C ALA A 152 0.12 -11.09 -4.90
N PHE A 153 0.72 -9.98 -4.47
CA PHE A 153 2.13 -9.69 -4.72
C PHE A 153 3.11 -10.50 -3.86
N ALA A 154 2.66 -11.04 -2.72
CA ALA A 154 3.46 -12.00 -1.95
C ALA A 154 3.47 -13.39 -2.61
N HIS A 155 2.42 -13.75 -3.37
CA HIS A 155 2.16 -15.13 -3.75
C HIS A 155 2.03 -15.43 -5.25
N TRP A 156 2.15 -14.43 -6.14
CA TRP A 156 1.86 -14.58 -7.58
C TRP A 156 2.73 -15.56 -8.37
N ARG A 157 3.93 -15.91 -7.88
CA ARG A 157 4.89 -16.75 -8.60
C ARG A 157 5.08 -18.09 -7.91
N THR A 158 5.31 -19.13 -8.70
CA THR A 158 5.45 -20.53 -8.24
C THR A 158 6.39 -20.67 -7.04
N ALA A 159 7.50 -19.91 -7.00
CA ALA A 159 8.47 -19.94 -5.91
C ALA A 159 7.94 -19.39 -4.56
N SER A 160 6.83 -18.68 -4.56
CA SER A 160 6.20 -18.06 -3.39
C SER A 160 4.70 -18.34 -3.27
N TYR A 161 4.17 -19.33 -3.98
CA TYR A 161 2.80 -19.80 -3.77
C TYR A 161 2.53 -20.09 -2.29
N ASN A 162 1.32 -19.82 -1.83
CA ASN A 162 0.97 -20.00 -0.43
C ASN A 162 0.76 -21.48 -0.10
N PRO A 163 1.61 -22.09 0.76
CA PRO A 163 1.53 -23.52 1.07
C PRO A 163 0.31 -23.90 1.92
N ALA A 164 -0.47 -22.94 2.42
CA ALA A 164 -1.73 -23.20 3.12
C ALA A 164 -2.85 -23.69 2.17
N TYR A 165 -2.71 -23.43 0.88
CA TYR A 165 -3.66 -23.83 -0.14
C TYR A 165 -3.07 -24.91 -1.04
N TYR A 166 -3.92 -25.82 -1.49
CA TYR A 166 -3.52 -26.78 -2.51
C TYR A 166 -3.20 -26.04 -3.81
N ASP A 167 -2.22 -26.54 -4.56
CA ASP A 167 -1.88 -26.05 -5.90
C ASP A 167 -2.76 -26.77 -6.94
N PHE A 168 -3.61 -26.00 -7.62
CA PHE A 168 -4.58 -26.53 -8.58
C PHE A 168 -4.03 -26.58 -10.01
N ASN A 169 -2.72 -26.34 -10.23
CA ASN A 169 -2.13 -26.31 -11.58
C ASN A 169 -2.35 -27.62 -12.34
N ALA A 170 -2.23 -28.76 -11.65
CA ALA A 170 -2.40 -30.08 -12.25
C ALA A 170 -3.82 -30.33 -12.80
N VAL A 171 -4.81 -29.55 -12.33
CA VAL A 171 -6.22 -29.65 -12.74
C VAL A 171 -6.71 -28.40 -13.49
N GLY A 172 -5.82 -27.42 -13.74
CA GLY A 172 -6.14 -26.17 -14.45
C GLY A 172 -6.87 -25.10 -13.64
N GLY A 173 -7.12 -25.34 -12.35
CA GLY A 173 -7.95 -24.46 -11.50
C GLY A 173 -7.20 -23.33 -10.79
N ASP A 174 -5.87 -23.24 -10.95
CA ASP A 174 -5.07 -22.42 -10.05
C ASP A 174 -5.27 -20.91 -10.21
N CYS A 175 -5.68 -20.45 -11.40
CA CYS A 175 -6.04 -19.06 -11.64
C CYS A 175 -7.18 -18.60 -10.72
N GLN A 176 -8.27 -19.37 -10.64
CA GLN A 176 -9.38 -19.05 -9.74
C GLN A 176 -9.00 -19.31 -8.28
N ASN A 177 -8.25 -20.37 -7.99
CA ASN A 177 -7.76 -20.63 -6.64
C ASN A 177 -6.96 -19.43 -6.08
N PHE A 178 -6.06 -18.85 -6.88
CA PHE A 178 -5.30 -17.67 -6.52
C PHE A 178 -6.17 -16.43 -6.29
N VAL A 179 -7.14 -16.18 -7.18
CA VAL A 179 -8.10 -15.09 -7.00
C VAL A 179 -8.92 -15.29 -5.74
N SER A 180 -9.41 -16.50 -5.48
CA SER A 180 -10.18 -16.83 -4.27
C SER A 180 -9.36 -16.62 -3.00
N GLN A 181 -8.09 -17.01 -2.99
CA GLN A 181 -7.18 -16.75 -1.88
C GLN A 181 -6.99 -15.24 -1.65
N SER A 182 -6.82 -14.47 -2.72
CA SER A 182 -6.64 -13.02 -2.66
C SER A 182 -7.90 -12.31 -2.13
N LEU A 183 -9.10 -12.72 -2.57
CA LEU A 183 -10.38 -12.22 -2.06
C LEU A 183 -10.60 -12.60 -0.59
N ALA A 184 -10.22 -13.81 -0.18
CA ALA A 184 -10.27 -14.22 1.22
C ALA A 184 -9.32 -13.37 2.09
N ALA A 185 -8.11 -13.07 1.60
CA ALA A 185 -7.19 -12.14 2.25
C ALA A 185 -7.76 -10.71 2.29
N ALA A 186 -8.47 -10.29 1.25
CA ALA A 186 -9.23 -9.04 1.22
C ALA A 186 -10.29 -8.96 2.32
N GLY A 187 -10.69 -10.11 2.88
CA GLY A 187 -11.69 -10.22 3.93
C GLY A 187 -13.10 -10.47 3.38
N LEU A 188 -13.23 -10.91 2.12
CA LEU A 188 -14.51 -11.40 1.60
C LEU A 188 -14.92 -12.64 2.44
N PRO A 189 -16.09 -12.61 3.11
CA PRO A 189 -16.54 -13.75 3.89
C PRO A 189 -16.79 -14.96 2.98
N GLN A 190 -16.28 -16.11 3.38
CA GLN A 190 -16.60 -17.37 2.70
C GLN A 190 -18.06 -17.75 2.97
N THR A 191 -18.71 -18.35 1.97
CA THR A 191 -20.11 -18.80 2.01
C THR A 191 -20.14 -20.33 1.92
N ASP A 192 -21.34 -20.92 1.88
CA ASP A 192 -21.47 -22.36 1.60
C ASP A 192 -21.21 -22.69 0.13
N ASP A 193 -21.38 -21.71 -0.77
CA ASP A 193 -21.18 -21.88 -2.21
C ASP A 193 -19.79 -21.44 -2.67
N TRP A 194 -19.05 -20.68 -1.86
CA TRP A 194 -17.65 -20.27 -2.09
C TRP A 194 -16.80 -20.45 -0.84
N PHE A 195 -16.01 -21.53 -0.79
CA PHE A 195 -15.17 -21.84 0.37
C PHE A 195 -13.94 -22.71 0.09
N TYR A 196 -12.98 -22.61 1.00
CA TYR A 196 -11.88 -23.57 1.15
C TYR A 196 -11.69 -23.93 2.61
N ARG A 197 -11.64 -25.23 2.91
CA ARG A 197 -11.33 -25.81 4.22
C ARG A 197 -10.11 -26.73 4.12
N SER A 198 -9.99 -27.47 3.02
CA SER A 198 -8.83 -28.33 2.70
C SER A 198 -8.84 -28.72 1.22
N GLN A 199 -7.79 -29.41 0.77
CA GLN A 199 -7.74 -30.01 -0.57
C GLN A 199 -8.95 -30.91 -0.88
N SER A 200 -9.55 -31.59 0.11
CA SER A 200 -10.71 -32.45 -0.10
C SER A 200 -12.05 -31.79 0.27
N ALA A 201 -12.01 -30.56 0.79
CA ALA A 201 -13.18 -29.83 1.26
C ALA A 201 -13.08 -28.36 0.82
N HIS A 202 -13.44 -28.11 -0.43
CA HIS A 202 -13.55 -26.79 -1.05
C HIS A 202 -14.72 -26.80 -2.03
N SER A 203 -15.31 -25.64 -2.30
CA SER A 203 -16.34 -25.50 -3.34
C SER A 203 -15.70 -25.51 -4.72
N GLU A 204 -16.47 -25.86 -5.74
CA GLU A 204 -16.02 -25.77 -7.13
C GLU A 204 -15.66 -24.32 -7.51
N SER A 205 -16.51 -23.37 -7.11
CA SER A 205 -16.29 -21.92 -7.29
C SER A 205 -15.02 -21.39 -6.63
N TRP A 206 -14.41 -22.11 -5.68
CA TRP A 206 -13.14 -21.71 -5.11
C TRP A 206 -11.99 -21.86 -6.11
N GLY A 207 -12.01 -22.93 -6.90
CA GLY A 207 -10.91 -23.34 -7.78
C GLY A 207 -11.26 -23.37 -9.26
N TYR A 208 -12.46 -22.98 -9.68
CA TYR A 208 -12.88 -23.03 -11.08
C TYR A 208 -13.55 -21.73 -11.52
N ALA A 209 -12.96 -21.08 -12.54
CA ALA A 209 -13.34 -19.74 -12.96
C ALA A 209 -14.80 -19.63 -13.43
N PRO A 210 -15.34 -20.55 -14.25
CA PRO A 210 -16.75 -20.53 -14.65
C PRO A 210 -17.73 -20.53 -13.47
N THR A 211 -17.54 -21.41 -12.49
CA THR A 211 -18.48 -21.50 -11.37
C THR A 211 -18.36 -20.35 -10.38
N PHE A 212 -17.21 -19.66 -10.32
CA PHE A 212 -17.14 -18.40 -9.57
C PHE A 212 -17.76 -17.23 -10.34
N ASP A 213 -17.60 -17.17 -11.67
CA ASP A 213 -18.30 -16.18 -12.50
C ASP A 213 -19.82 -16.31 -12.34
N ASP A 214 -20.36 -17.53 -12.45
CA ASP A 214 -21.76 -17.84 -12.18
C ASP A 214 -22.16 -17.43 -10.75
N HIS A 215 -21.33 -17.76 -9.74
CA HIS A 215 -21.58 -17.39 -8.35
C HIS A 215 -21.71 -15.87 -8.14
N LEU A 216 -20.89 -15.06 -8.82
CA LEU A 216 -20.95 -13.61 -8.75
C LEU A 216 -22.23 -13.06 -9.40
N GLU A 217 -22.71 -13.68 -10.48
CA GLU A 217 -23.98 -13.31 -11.13
C GLU A 217 -25.20 -13.69 -10.29
N ASP A 218 -25.19 -14.91 -9.73
CA ASP A 218 -26.29 -15.46 -8.94
C ASP A 218 -26.37 -14.86 -7.53
N THR A 219 -25.29 -14.24 -7.05
CA THR A 219 -25.17 -13.70 -5.69
C THR A 219 -24.90 -12.18 -5.69
N PRO A 220 -25.82 -11.35 -6.23
CA PRO A 220 -25.63 -9.90 -6.31
C PRO A 220 -25.49 -9.23 -4.94
N SER A 221 -25.90 -9.90 -3.86
CA SER A 221 -25.70 -9.45 -2.47
C SER A 221 -24.23 -9.35 -2.05
N LEU A 222 -23.30 -10.00 -2.77
CA LEU A 222 -21.86 -9.81 -2.59
C LEU A 222 -21.39 -8.42 -3.05
N GLY A 223 -22.20 -7.71 -3.86
CA GLY A 223 -21.97 -6.31 -4.23
C GLY A 223 -20.92 -6.10 -5.33
N PHE A 224 -20.50 -7.14 -6.03
CA PHE A 224 -19.67 -7.02 -7.23
C PHE A 224 -20.47 -6.37 -8.36
N THR A 225 -19.80 -5.60 -9.21
CA THR A 225 -20.45 -4.98 -10.39
C THR A 225 -19.77 -5.45 -11.67
N LYS A 226 -20.50 -6.19 -12.52
CA LYS A 226 -20.00 -6.64 -13.83
C LYS A 226 -19.75 -5.45 -14.75
N ARG A 227 -18.63 -5.46 -15.48
CA ARG A 227 -18.21 -4.45 -16.45
C ARG A 227 -17.79 -5.10 -17.76
N THR A 228 -18.02 -4.42 -18.87
CA THR A 228 -17.56 -4.86 -20.19
C THR A 228 -16.20 -4.28 -20.52
N ASP A 229 -15.56 -4.80 -21.57
CA ASP A 229 -14.29 -4.27 -22.09
C ASP A 229 -14.34 -2.80 -22.50
N ALA A 230 -15.50 -2.31 -22.95
CA ALA A 230 -15.69 -0.90 -23.27
C ALA A 230 -15.66 0.03 -22.03
N GLN A 231 -15.76 -0.53 -20.82
CA GLN A 231 -15.85 0.22 -19.56
C GLN A 231 -14.52 0.26 -18.78
N ARG A 232 -13.38 -0.01 -19.43
CA ARG A 232 -12.05 0.00 -18.80
C ARG A 232 -11.73 1.25 -17.95
N SER A 233 -12.23 2.42 -18.35
CA SER A 233 -12.03 3.67 -17.60
C SER A 233 -12.67 3.68 -16.21
N GLN A 234 -13.55 2.72 -15.92
CA GLN A 234 -14.21 2.54 -14.64
C GLN A 234 -13.49 1.53 -13.73
N LEU A 235 -12.53 0.79 -14.28
CA LEU A 235 -11.78 -0.22 -13.54
C LEU A 235 -10.88 0.41 -12.49
N ARG A 236 -10.63 -0.37 -11.43
CA ARG A 236 -9.73 0.00 -10.34
C ARG A 236 -8.85 -1.18 -9.99
N ILE A 237 -7.74 -0.89 -9.31
CA ILE A 237 -6.91 -1.93 -8.69
C ILE A 237 -7.80 -2.78 -7.76
N GLY A 238 -7.56 -4.09 -7.80
CA GLY A 238 -8.37 -5.13 -7.14
C GLY A 238 -9.45 -5.74 -8.02
N ASP A 239 -9.91 -5.08 -9.10
CA ASP A 239 -10.97 -5.63 -9.96
C ASP A 239 -10.58 -6.98 -10.57
N LEU A 240 -11.54 -7.86 -10.80
CA LEU A 240 -11.29 -9.16 -11.42
C LEU A 240 -11.42 -9.04 -12.93
N ALA A 241 -10.54 -9.68 -13.69
CA ALA A 241 -10.58 -9.77 -15.15
C ALA A 241 -10.80 -11.22 -15.57
N TYR A 242 -11.98 -11.50 -16.13
CA TYR A 242 -12.36 -12.81 -16.66
C TYR A 242 -12.21 -12.85 -18.16
N PHE A 243 -11.74 -13.98 -18.64
CA PHE A 243 -11.26 -14.15 -19.99
C PHE A 243 -11.91 -15.33 -20.66
N ASP A 244 -12.45 -15.12 -21.85
CA ASP A 244 -12.92 -16.17 -22.75
C ASP A 244 -12.03 -16.17 -23.99
N TRP A 245 -11.16 -17.18 -24.05
CA TRP A 245 -10.14 -17.38 -25.08
C TRP A 245 -10.71 -18.00 -26.34
N ASN A 246 -11.82 -18.72 -26.23
CA ASN A 246 -12.35 -19.56 -27.29
C ASN A 246 -13.72 -19.09 -27.84
N HIS A 247 -14.29 -18.03 -27.27
CA HIS A 247 -15.55 -17.38 -27.66
C HIS A 247 -16.81 -18.22 -27.44
N ASN A 248 -16.81 -19.10 -26.44
CA ASN A 248 -17.98 -19.90 -26.09
C ASN A 248 -18.87 -19.23 -25.03
N GLY A 249 -18.49 -18.05 -24.51
CA GLY A 249 -19.20 -17.34 -23.45
C GLY A 249 -18.93 -17.84 -22.04
N VAL A 250 -17.95 -18.73 -21.85
CA VAL A 250 -17.55 -19.31 -20.57
C VAL A 250 -16.09 -18.92 -20.30
N PRO A 251 -15.74 -18.41 -19.10
CA PRO A 251 -14.39 -17.95 -18.87
C PRO A 251 -13.40 -19.12 -18.75
N ASP A 252 -12.34 -19.06 -19.54
CA ASP A 252 -11.18 -19.97 -19.46
C ASP A 252 -10.19 -19.55 -18.35
N HIS A 253 -10.14 -18.26 -18.02
CA HIS A 253 -9.13 -17.72 -17.12
C HIS A 253 -9.62 -16.50 -16.33
N VAL A 254 -8.98 -16.25 -15.19
CA VAL A 254 -9.19 -15.07 -14.36
C VAL A 254 -7.88 -14.52 -13.83
N MET A 255 -7.76 -13.19 -13.76
CA MET A 255 -6.65 -12.48 -13.12
C MET A 255 -7.18 -11.29 -12.30
N ILE A 256 -6.34 -10.70 -11.46
CA ILE A 256 -6.67 -9.50 -10.68
C ILE A 256 -6.02 -8.27 -11.30
N VAL A 257 -6.74 -7.15 -11.37
CA VAL A 257 -6.24 -5.87 -11.86
C VAL A 257 -5.23 -5.31 -10.86
N SER A 258 -3.95 -5.32 -11.23
CA SER A 258 -2.82 -4.80 -10.43
C SER A 258 -2.42 -3.37 -10.81
N GLY A 259 -3.00 -2.81 -11.87
CA GLY A 259 -2.71 -1.41 -12.26
C GLY A 259 -3.68 -0.88 -13.29
N VAL A 260 -4.06 0.40 -13.15
CA VAL A 260 -4.89 1.12 -14.12
C VAL A 260 -4.29 2.50 -14.33
N SER A 261 -4.04 2.86 -15.59
CA SER A 261 -3.57 4.19 -15.97
C SER A 261 -4.33 4.68 -17.18
N THR A 262 -4.76 5.95 -17.16
CA THR A 262 -5.43 6.58 -18.29
C THR A 262 -4.63 7.80 -18.74
N VAL A 263 -4.17 7.77 -19.99
CA VAL A 263 -3.43 8.86 -20.64
C VAL A 263 -4.11 9.15 -21.96
N ASP A 264 -4.45 10.42 -22.21
CA ASP A 264 -5.13 10.90 -23.42
C ASP A 264 -6.40 10.09 -23.78
N GLY A 265 -7.16 9.69 -22.76
CA GLY A 265 -8.39 8.92 -22.91
C GLY A 265 -8.19 7.42 -23.17
N LYS A 266 -6.95 6.93 -23.31
CA LYS A 266 -6.63 5.51 -23.41
C LYS A 266 -6.32 4.93 -22.04
N THR A 267 -7.06 3.90 -21.63
CA THR A 267 -6.84 3.17 -20.37
C THR A 267 -6.00 1.92 -20.62
N THR A 268 -4.84 1.84 -19.96
CA THR A 268 -4.00 0.64 -19.86
C THR A 268 -4.29 -0.07 -18.55
N VAL A 269 -4.43 -1.40 -18.62
CA VAL A 269 -4.72 -2.27 -17.47
C VAL A 269 -3.60 -3.28 -17.31
N LYS A 270 -3.11 -3.44 -16.08
CA LYS A 270 -2.12 -4.43 -15.66
C LYS A 270 -2.77 -5.46 -14.76
N LEU A 271 -2.27 -6.70 -14.82
CA LEU A 271 -2.87 -7.86 -14.17
C LEU A 271 -1.84 -8.68 -13.40
N VAL A 272 -2.27 -9.29 -12.30
CA VAL A 272 -1.55 -10.29 -11.51
C VAL A 272 -2.35 -11.60 -11.47
N GLY A 273 -1.70 -12.75 -11.61
CA GLY A 273 -2.38 -14.05 -11.68
C GLY A 273 -1.45 -15.25 -11.80
N HIS A 274 -2.03 -16.45 -11.67
CA HIS A 274 -1.37 -17.76 -11.76
C HIS A 274 -1.59 -18.45 -13.14
N ASN A 275 -1.11 -19.69 -13.28
CA ASN A 275 -1.04 -20.54 -14.50
C ASN A 275 -0.13 -19.99 -15.60
N LEU A 276 -0.24 -18.71 -15.91
CA LEU A 276 0.84 -17.93 -16.47
C LEU A 276 1.22 -16.86 -15.44
N ASP A 277 2.08 -17.27 -14.49
CA ASP A 277 2.50 -16.43 -13.37
C ASP A 277 3.00 -15.06 -13.86
N ALA A 278 2.32 -14.00 -13.44
CA ALA A 278 2.68 -12.62 -13.74
C ALA A 278 2.16 -11.67 -12.68
N ASP A 279 2.83 -10.53 -12.47
CA ASP A 279 2.50 -9.49 -11.49
C ASP A 279 2.06 -8.15 -12.12
N TYR A 280 2.44 -7.88 -13.37
CA TYR A 280 1.99 -6.73 -14.15
C TYR A 280 1.78 -7.08 -15.63
N ARG A 281 1.12 -8.21 -15.91
CA ARG A 281 0.78 -8.61 -17.28
C ARG A 281 -0.09 -7.54 -17.93
N ASP A 282 0.24 -7.17 -19.16
CA ASP A 282 -0.52 -6.18 -19.92
C ASP A 282 -1.78 -6.82 -20.53
N LEU A 283 -2.95 -6.25 -20.23
CA LEU A 283 -4.23 -6.75 -20.74
C LEU A 283 -4.28 -6.76 -22.27
N ASP A 284 -3.82 -5.69 -22.93
CA ASP A 284 -3.87 -5.58 -24.39
C ASP A 284 -2.97 -6.63 -25.03
N VAL A 285 -1.78 -6.88 -24.47
CA VAL A 285 -0.91 -7.98 -24.90
C VAL A 285 -1.62 -9.32 -24.76
N ALA A 286 -2.27 -9.58 -23.61
CA ALA A 286 -2.96 -10.84 -23.37
C ALA A 286 -4.03 -11.13 -24.44
N ILE A 287 -4.87 -10.15 -24.78
CA ILE A 287 -6.03 -10.37 -25.67
C ILE A 287 -5.76 -10.11 -27.16
N THR A 288 -4.66 -9.42 -27.50
CA THR A 288 -4.32 -9.11 -28.91
C THR A 288 -3.12 -9.88 -29.44
N LYS A 289 -2.25 -10.41 -28.56
CA LYS A 289 -1.04 -11.14 -28.94
C LYS A 289 -1.02 -12.56 -28.41
N ASP A 290 -1.25 -12.75 -27.11
CA ASP A 290 -1.14 -14.09 -26.51
C ASP A 290 -2.37 -14.95 -26.87
N HIS A 291 -3.56 -14.35 -26.84
CA HIS A 291 -4.84 -14.96 -27.23
C HIS A 291 -5.61 -14.05 -28.20
N PRO A 292 -5.14 -13.91 -29.46
CA PRO A 292 -5.70 -12.92 -30.38
C PRO A 292 -7.20 -13.11 -30.62
N GLY A 293 -7.95 -12.05 -30.37
CA GLY A 293 -9.39 -12.02 -30.62
C GLY A 293 -10.23 -12.25 -29.37
N SER A 294 -9.65 -12.76 -28.28
CA SER A 294 -10.36 -13.13 -27.05
C SER A 294 -11.23 -12.01 -26.47
N THR A 295 -12.27 -12.41 -25.75
CA THR A 295 -13.14 -11.50 -25.00
C THR A 295 -12.76 -11.43 -23.52
N VAL A 296 -12.97 -10.25 -22.93
CA VAL A 296 -12.75 -10.00 -21.50
C VAL A 296 -13.93 -9.25 -20.90
N TRP A 297 -14.28 -9.61 -19.66
CA TRP A 297 -15.16 -8.82 -18.81
C TRP A 297 -14.55 -8.70 -17.42
N PHE A 298 -15.12 -7.83 -16.60
CA PHE A 298 -14.58 -7.55 -15.29
C PHE A 298 -15.65 -7.55 -14.21
N TYR A 299 -15.21 -7.71 -12.97
CA TYR A 299 -16.01 -7.39 -11.80
C TYR A 299 -15.31 -6.35 -10.93
N THR A 300 -15.99 -5.23 -10.75
CA THR A 300 -15.56 -4.23 -9.76
C THR A 300 -15.87 -4.74 -8.36
N LEU A 301 -14.85 -4.76 -7.48
CA LEU A 301 -15.03 -5.18 -6.08
C LEU A 301 -16.03 -4.29 -5.32
N PRO A 302 -16.78 -4.87 -4.37
CA PRO A 302 -17.75 -4.15 -3.55
C PRO A 302 -17.09 -3.06 -2.70
N ALA A 303 -17.86 -2.02 -2.36
CA ALA A 303 -17.39 -0.91 -1.54
C ALA A 303 -16.93 -1.33 -0.14
N SER A 304 -17.44 -2.44 0.39
CA SER A 304 -17.02 -3.00 1.69
C SER A 304 -15.56 -3.46 1.73
N LEU A 305 -14.94 -3.71 0.57
CA LEU A 305 -13.54 -4.09 0.45
C LEU A 305 -12.64 -2.89 0.09
N ARG A 306 -13.18 -1.68 -0.13
CA ARG A 306 -12.42 -0.51 -0.59
C ARG A 306 -12.13 0.52 0.49
#